data_AF-A0A8C5RIZ3-F1
#
_entry.id   AF-A0A8C5RIZ3-F1
#
_cell.length_a   1.000
_cell.length_b   1.000
_cell.length_c   1.000
_cell.angle_alpha   90.00
_cell.angle_beta   90.00
_cell.angle_gamma   90.00
#
_symmetry.space_group_name_H-M   'P 1'
#
loop_
_entity.id
_entity.type
_entity.pdbx_description
1 polymer ?
#
loop_
_entity_poly.entity_id
_entity_poly.type
_entity_poly.pdbx_seq_one_letter_code
_entity_poly.pdbx_strand_id
1 'polypeptide(L)'
;QVNSEDLRLAVYDETEGKWRLLCSSSSDAQVAALSCEEMGFVRGNRVLYRWQVFMGAISQLSIRGLQMDIAGIVYHGGYRPFVDPNSEENSNDIALLRLATPLSFNEFIQPICLPALGQTLVDGKICTVTGWGNTQYYGHQSEDLQEASVPIISTSICNGPDYYSSQIKPRMFCAGFPGGGIDACQGDSGGPFMCEDSISQVIRWRLCGIVSWGTGCALANKPGVYTKVNAFHGWIHHTMK
;
A
#
# COMPACT_ATOMS: atom_id res chain seq x y z
N GLN A 1 10.03 9.59 -19.22
CA GLN A 1 11.39 9.44 -19.77
C GLN A 1 12.38 9.62 -18.63
N VAL A 2 13.30 8.69 -18.42
CA VAL A 2 14.18 8.66 -17.25
C VAL A 2 15.62 8.96 -17.67
N ASN A 3 16.21 9.99 -17.08
CA ASN A 3 17.59 10.47 -17.33
C ASN A 3 18.60 9.74 -16.43
N SER A 4 19.84 9.65 -16.91
CA SER A 4 21.07 9.08 -16.34
C SER A 4 21.51 9.50 -14.92
N GLU A 5 20.75 10.33 -14.19
CA GLU A 5 21.06 10.71 -12.80
C GLU A 5 20.32 9.87 -11.74
N ASP A 6 19.45 8.95 -12.14
CA ASP A 6 18.76 8.01 -11.26
C ASP A 6 19.73 6.92 -10.75
N LEU A 7 20.63 7.22 -9.80
CA LEU A 7 21.59 6.25 -9.24
C LEU A 7 21.21 5.70 -7.84
N ARG A 8 19.96 5.80 -7.39
CA ARG A 8 19.62 5.54 -5.97
C ARG A 8 18.59 4.44 -5.67
N LEU A 9 18.15 3.64 -6.63
CA LEU A 9 17.37 2.44 -6.30
C LEU A 9 17.60 1.35 -7.36
N ALA A 10 18.55 0.45 -7.09
CA ALA A 10 18.91 -0.63 -8.00
C ALA A 10 18.48 -2.00 -7.46
N VAL A 11 17.83 -2.81 -8.29
CA VAL A 11 17.55 -4.24 -8.07
C VAL A 11 18.50 -5.04 -8.95
N TYR A 12 19.04 -6.12 -8.40
CA TYR A 12 19.92 -7.02 -9.15
C TYR A 12 19.07 -7.98 -9.97
N ASP A 13 19.20 -7.91 -11.30
CA ASP A 13 18.54 -8.78 -12.26
C ASP A 13 19.37 -10.07 -12.40
N GLU A 14 18.91 -11.16 -11.78
CA GLU A 14 19.62 -12.46 -11.81
C GLU A 14 19.63 -13.12 -13.19
N THR A 15 18.68 -12.76 -14.07
CA THR A 15 18.63 -13.30 -15.43
C THR A 15 19.70 -12.69 -16.34
N GLU A 16 20.10 -11.44 -16.05
CA GLU A 16 21.09 -10.70 -16.84
C GLU A 16 22.38 -10.38 -16.10
N GLY A 17 22.48 -10.71 -14.81
CA GLY A 17 23.68 -10.51 -13.99
C GLY A 17 24.05 -9.04 -13.76
N LYS A 18 23.10 -8.11 -13.77
CA LYS A 18 23.37 -6.67 -13.64
C LYS A 18 22.36 -5.93 -12.78
N TRP A 19 22.76 -4.76 -12.27
CA TRP A 19 21.92 -3.86 -11.49
C TRP A 19 21.01 -3.01 -12.40
N ARG A 20 19.70 -2.95 -12.11
CA ARG A 20 18.68 -2.20 -12.86
C ARG A 20 17.86 -1.29 -11.95
N LEU A 21 17.37 -0.18 -12.50
CA LEU A 21 16.61 0.81 -11.74
C LEU A 21 15.18 0.36 -11.43
N LEU A 22 14.75 0.54 -10.19
CA LEU A 22 13.33 0.47 -9.81
C LEU A 22 12.59 1.58 -10.55
N CYS A 23 11.46 1.22 -11.17
CA CYS A 23 10.68 2.01 -12.15
C CYS A 23 11.13 1.85 -13.62
N SER A 24 11.98 0.87 -13.97
CA SER A 24 12.23 0.47 -15.37
C SER A 24 12.54 -1.02 -15.59
N SER A 25 12.25 -1.91 -14.63
CA SER A 25 12.67 -3.32 -14.69
C SER A 25 11.50 -4.28 -14.89
N SER A 26 11.69 -5.31 -15.71
CA SER A 26 10.76 -6.45 -15.87
C SER A 26 10.62 -7.29 -14.58
N SER A 27 11.52 -7.14 -13.61
CA SER A 27 11.46 -7.77 -12.29
C SER A 27 10.27 -7.31 -11.44
N ASP A 28 9.74 -6.09 -11.68
CA ASP A 28 8.54 -5.59 -10.99
C ASP A 28 7.24 -6.14 -11.59
N ALA A 29 7.31 -6.82 -12.74
CA ALA A 29 6.15 -7.34 -13.45
C ALA A 29 5.46 -8.52 -12.75
N GLN A 30 6.07 -9.11 -11.72
CA GLN A 30 5.49 -10.24 -10.99
C GLN A 30 4.98 -9.88 -9.59
N VAL A 31 5.11 -8.62 -9.15
CA VAL A 31 4.83 -8.24 -7.77
C VAL A 31 3.61 -7.33 -7.69
N ALA A 32 2.58 -7.77 -6.97
CA ALA A 32 1.48 -6.93 -6.51
C ALA A 32 1.54 -6.81 -4.97
N ALA A 33 1.06 -5.71 -4.39
CA ALA A 33 1.08 -5.49 -2.94
C ALA A 33 -0.33 -5.63 -2.32
N LEU A 34 -0.40 -6.05 -1.05
CA LEU A 34 -1.64 -6.13 -0.24
C LEU A 34 -1.39 -5.73 1.22
N SER A 35 -2.46 -5.39 1.96
CA SER A 35 -2.52 -5.29 3.44
C SER A 35 -3.93 -5.50 4.05
N CYS A 36 -3.93 -5.61 5.39
CA CYS A 36 -4.98 -5.83 6.40
C CYS A 36 -6.26 -6.62 6.09
N GLU A 37 -7.24 -6.06 5.38
CA GLU A 37 -8.52 -6.77 5.18
C GLU A 37 -8.33 -8.01 4.32
N GLU A 38 -7.39 -7.93 3.39
CA GLU A 38 -6.90 -9.07 2.63
C GLU A 38 -6.00 -9.99 3.45
N MET A 39 -5.40 -9.54 4.57
CA MET A 39 -4.60 -10.40 5.46
C MET A 39 -5.49 -11.22 6.42
N GLY A 40 -6.61 -10.65 6.87
CA GLY A 40 -7.71 -11.40 7.48
C GLY A 40 -8.30 -12.44 6.50
N PHE A 41 -8.45 -12.06 5.22
CA PHE A 41 -8.90 -12.95 4.16
C PHE A 41 -7.85 -14.04 3.83
N VAL A 42 -6.55 -13.73 3.76
CA VAL A 42 -5.44 -14.69 3.60
C VAL A 42 -5.42 -15.67 4.77
N ARG A 43 -5.69 -15.19 5.98
CA ARG A 43 -5.78 -16.06 7.16
C ARG A 43 -6.94 -17.05 7.03
N GLY A 44 -8.10 -16.63 6.53
CA GLY A 44 -9.27 -17.47 6.29
C GLY A 44 -9.22 -18.30 5.00
N ASN A 45 -8.41 -17.88 4.02
CA ASN A 45 -8.37 -18.43 2.67
C ASN A 45 -6.92 -18.44 2.13
N ARG A 46 -6.11 -19.39 2.60
CA ARG A 46 -4.72 -19.60 2.15
C ARG A 46 -4.61 -20.33 0.80
N VAL A 47 -5.75 -20.55 0.15
CA VAL A 47 -5.85 -21.40 -1.03
C VAL A 47 -5.62 -20.55 -2.27
N LEU A 48 -4.41 -20.60 -2.82
CA LEU A 48 -3.93 -19.69 -3.88
C LEU A 48 -4.86 -19.63 -5.10
N TYR A 49 -5.46 -20.75 -5.53
CA TYR A 49 -6.35 -20.78 -6.70
C TYR A 49 -7.69 -20.03 -6.49
N ARG A 50 -7.99 -19.58 -5.27
CA ARG A 50 -9.19 -18.77 -4.97
C ARG A 50 -8.90 -17.26 -5.01
N TRP A 51 -7.66 -16.88 -5.33
CA TRP A 51 -7.21 -15.50 -5.38
C TRP A 51 -6.92 -15.07 -6.80
N GLN A 52 -7.35 -13.85 -7.12
CA GLN A 52 -7.04 -13.19 -8.37
C GLN A 52 -6.75 -11.71 -8.11
N VAL A 53 -5.85 -11.14 -8.91
CA VAL A 53 -5.55 -9.71 -8.89
C VAL A 53 -6.21 -9.08 -10.12
N PHE A 54 -7.05 -8.08 -9.90
CA PHE A 54 -7.67 -7.28 -10.95
C PHE A 54 -6.89 -5.97 -11.15
N MET A 55 -6.62 -5.60 -12.40
CA MET A 55 -5.82 -4.41 -12.72
C MET A 55 -6.14 -3.85 -14.11
N GLY A 56 -5.75 -2.60 -14.37
CA GLY A 56 -5.92 -1.95 -15.68
C GLY A 56 -7.33 -1.41 -15.97
N ALA A 57 -8.20 -1.33 -14.97
CA ALA A 57 -9.50 -0.71 -15.09
C ALA A 57 -9.92 -0.01 -13.78
N ILE A 58 -10.74 1.03 -13.92
CA ILE A 58 -11.29 1.84 -12.81
C ILE A 58 -12.60 1.26 -12.28
N SER A 59 -13.44 0.67 -13.14
CA SER A 59 -14.69 0.01 -12.72
C SER A 59 -14.42 -1.48 -12.43
N GLN A 60 -14.93 -1.98 -11.31
CA GLN A 60 -14.90 -3.41 -10.97
C GLN A 60 -15.67 -4.27 -11.97
N LEU A 61 -16.66 -3.70 -12.68
CA LEU A 61 -17.47 -4.40 -13.69
C LEU A 61 -16.86 -4.30 -15.10
N SER A 62 -15.71 -3.65 -15.24
CA SER A 62 -15.07 -3.44 -16.54
C SER A 62 -14.58 -4.76 -17.14
N ILE A 63 -15.11 -5.11 -18.31
CA ILE A 63 -14.62 -6.21 -19.14
C ILE A 63 -13.21 -5.96 -19.74
N ARG A 64 -12.69 -4.73 -19.60
CA ARG A 64 -11.36 -4.35 -20.09
C ARG A 64 -10.26 -4.54 -19.04
N GLY A 65 -10.63 -4.80 -17.79
CA GLY A 65 -9.65 -5.11 -16.75
C GLY A 65 -9.02 -6.48 -16.96
N LEU A 66 -7.78 -6.61 -16.50
CA LEU A 66 -7.03 -7.85 -16.51
C LEU A 66 -7.17 -8.53 -15.16
N GLN A 67 -7.61 -9.79 -15.16
CA GLN A 67 -7.59 -10.67 -14.00
C GLN A 67 -6.40 -11.62 -14.11
N MET A 68 -5.59 -11.70 -13.06
CA MET A 68 -4.40 -12.55 -13.01
C MET A 68 -4.41 -13.44 -11.78
N ASP A 69 -4.04 -14.69 -11.96
CA ASP A 69 -3.84 -15.62 -10.84
C ASP A 69 -2.53 -15.30 -10.09
N ILE A 70 -2.44 -15.75 -8.85
CA ILE A 70 -1.24 -15.61 -8.02
C ILE A 70 -0.51 -16.96 -7.83
N ALA A 71 0.81 -16.92 -7.85
CA ALA A 71 1.69 -18.05 -7.53
C ALA A 71 2.05 -18.10 -6.05
N GLY A 72 1.89 -17.01 -5.29
CA GLY A 72 2.23 -17.01 -3.87
C GLY A 72 1.86 -15.74 -3.14
N ILE A 73 1.79 -15.89 -1.80
CA ILE A 73 1.54 -14.81 -0.85
C ILE A 73 2.66 -14.87 0.19
N VAL A 74 3.43 -13.80 0.32
CA VAL A 74 4.47 -13.66 1.34
C VAL A 74 4.06 -12.56 2.31
N TYR A 75 3.71 -12.95 3.52
CA TYR A 75 3.35 -12.03 4.60
C TYR A 75 4.52 -11.81 5.55
N HIS A 76 4.54 -10.67 6.22
CA HIS A 76 5.56 -10.39 7.22
C HIS A 76 5.35 -11.28 8.48
N GLY A 77 6.32 -12.14 8.79
CA GLY A 77 6.20 -13.10 9.91
C GLY A 77 6.06 -12.49 11.31
N GLY A 78 6.37 -11.19 11.46
CA GLY A 78 6.11 -10.40 12.66
C GLY A 78 4.69 -9.84 12.81
N TYR A 79 3.76 -10.13 11.89
CA TYR A 79 2.36 -9.72 12.00
C TYR A 79 1.62 -10.64 12.97
N ARG A 80 1.37 -10.14 14.19
CA ARG A 80 0.81 -10.95 15.30
C ARG A 80 -0.57 -11.53 15.02
N PRO A 81 -1.51 -10.84 14.33
CA PRO A 81 -2.83 -11.38 14.07
C PRO A 81 -2.87 -12.68 13.25
N PHE A 82 -1.78 -13.07 12.57
CA PHE A 82 -1.67 -14.40 11.95
C PHE A 82 -1.46 -15.53 12.96
N VAL A 83 -0.75 -15.24 14.06
CA VAL A 83 -0.42 -16.20 15.11
C VAL A 83 -1.52 -16.20 16.16
N ASP A 84 -2.00 -15.03 16.57
CA ASP A 84 -3.04 -14.86 17.57
C ASP A 84 -4.20 -13.99 17.03
N PRO A 85 -5.39 -14.56 16.76
CA PRO A 85 -6.57 -13.81 16.30
C PRO A 85 -6.95 -12.63 17.15
N ASN A 86 -6.70 -12.74 18.46
CA ASN A 86 -7.19 -11.80 19.45
C ASN A 86 -6.17 -10.69 19.71
N SER A 87 -5.05 -10.70 18.98
CA SER A 87 -4.06 -9.66 19.07
C SER A 87 -4.54 -8.42 18.33
N GLU A 88 -4.68 -7.32 19.07
CA GLU A 88 -4.94 -5.99 18.52
C GLU A 88 -3.66 -5.29 18.01
N GLU A 89 -2.53 -6.01 17.96
CA GLU A 89 -1.25 -5.44 17.52
C GLU A 89 -1.07 -5.58 16.01
N ASN A 90 -1.59 -4.61 15.27
CA ASN A 90 -1.52 -4.56 13.80
C ASN A 90 -0.14 -4.13 13.26
N SER A 91 0.92 -4.23 14.06
CA SER A 91 2.29 -3.95 13.62
C SER A 91 2.73 -4.92 12.54
N ASN A 92 3.44 -4.42 11.53
CA ASN A 92 3.93 -5.22 10.41
C ASN A 92 2.84 -5.75 9.49
N ASP A 93 1.75 -5.00 9.35
CA ASP A 93 0.70 -5.28 8.39
C ASP A 93 1.16 -4.99 6.95
N ILE A 94 1.84 -5.96 6.35
CA ILE A 94 2.33 -5.91 4.97
C ILE A 94 2.44 -7.32 4.39
N ALA A 95 2.06 -7.44 3.11
CA ALA A 95 2.24 -8.63 2.30
C ALA A 95 2.68 -8.29 0.86
N LEU A 96 3.32 -9.26 0.23
CA LEU A 96 3.62 -9.26 -1.20
C LEU A 96 2.90 -10.44 -1.85
N LEU A 97 2.28 -10.16 -3.00
CA LEU A 97 1.73 -11.16 -3.90
C LEU A 97 2.69 -11.37 -5.06
N ARG A 98 2.89 -12.64 -5.39
CA ARG A 98 3.57 -13.03 -6.62
C ARG A 98 2.53 -13.44 -7.65
N LEU A 99 2.47 -12.74 -8.78
CA LEU A 99 1.64 -13.11 -9.92
C LEU A 99 2.12 -14.44 -10.52
N ALA A 100 1.17 -15.26 -10.98
CA ALA A 100 1.48 -16.55 -11.61
C ALA A 100 2.17 -16.39 -12.97
N THR A 101 1.88 -15.30 -13.67
CA THR A 101 2.50 -14.93 -14.95
C THR A 101 3.03 -13.50 -14.90
N PRO A 102 4.11 -13.18 -15.65
CA PRO A 102 4.62 -11.82 -15.73
C PRO A 102 3.60 -10.86 -16.36
N LEU A 103 3.44 -9.69 -15.75
CA LEU A 103 2.60 -8.61 -16.23
C LEU A 103 3.23 -7.89 -17.44
N SER A 104 2.39 -7.47 -18.38
CA SER A 104 2.79 -6.55 -19.45
C SER A 104 2.30 -5.14 -19.15
N PHE A 105 3.23 -4.20 -19.05
CA PHE A 105 2.90 -2.80 -18.77
C PHE A 105 2.28 -2.10 -19.98
N ASN A 106 1.33 -1.20 -19.72
CA ASN A 106 0.65 -0.38 -20.71
C ASN A 106 0.18 0.95 -20.09
N GLU A 107 -0.59 1.77 -20.81
CA GLU A 107 -1.04 3.07 -20.32
C GLU A 107 -1.95 3.00 -19.07
N PHE A 108 -2.60 1.87 -18.81
CA PHE A 108 -3.49 1.63 -17.65
C PHE A 108 -2.81 0.80 -16.54
N ILE A 109 -1.66 0.20 -16.83
CA ILE A 109 -0.94 -0.70 -15.93
C ILE A 109 0.53 -0.27 -15.87
N GLN A 110 0.88 0.43 -14.79
CA GLN A 110 2.23 0.89 -14.50
C GLN A 110 2.60 0.60 -13.05
N PRO A 111 3.89 0.33 -12.76
CA PRO A 111 4.35 0.19 -11.38
C PRO A 111 4.40 1.56 -10.69
N ILE A 112 4.18 1.57 -9.37
CA ILE A 112 4.45 2.73 -8.52
C ILE A 112 5.87 2.65 -7.96
N CYS A 113 6.52 3.79 -7.78
CA CYS A 113 7.85 3.82 -7.19
C CYS A 113 7.78 3.59 -5.67
N LEU A 114 8.78 2.90 -5.11
CA LEU A 114 8.96 2.88 -3.66
C LEU A 114 9.53 4.22 -3.16
N PRO A 115 9.36 4.56 -1.88
CA PRO A 115 10.09 5.64 -1.23
C PRO A 115 11.59 5.50 -1.48
N ALA A 116 12.34 6.60 -1.56
CA ALA A 116 13.79 6.52 -1.59
C ALA A 116 14.34 6.11 -0.22
N LEU A 117 15.49 5.43 -0.17
CA LEU A 117 16.16 5.13 1.09
C LEU A 117 16.45 6.43 1.87
N GLY A 118 16.02 6.47 3.12
CA GLY A 118 16.13 7.67 3.96
C GLY A 118 15.08 8.76 3.70
N GLN A 119 14.18 8.59 2.71
CA GLN A 119 13.05 9.49 2.52
C GLN A 119 12.12 9.42 3.74
N THR A 120 11.91 10.56 4.39
CA THR A 120 11.01 10.69 5.52
C THR A 120 9.62 11.13 5.05
N LEU A 121 8.60 10.72 5.80
CA LEU A 121 7.27 11.31 5.69
C LEU A 121 7.32 12.75 6.23
N VAL A 122 6.61 13.65 5.58
CA VAL A 122 6.55 15.07 5.95
C VAL A 122 5.16 15.34 6.51
N ASP A 123 5.08 15.71 7.79
CA ASP A 123 3.83 16.03 8.45
C ASP A 123 3.11 17.18 7.73
N GLY A 124 1.79 17.08 7.58
CA GLY A 124 0.96 18.03 6.84
C GLY A 124 1.02 17.88 5.31
N LYS A 125 1.93 17.06 4.75
CA LYS A 125 1.93 16.78 3.31
C LYS A 125 0.64 16.06 2.93
N ILE A 126 -0.06 16.61 1.94
CA ILE A 126 -1.25 15.99 1.34
C ILE A 126 -0.80 14.92 0.35
N CYS A 127 -1.37 13.73 0.49
CA CYS A 127 -1.13 12.58 -0.37
C CYS A 127 -2.48 11.92 -0.72
N THR A 128 -2.46 11.02 -1.69
CA THR A 128 -3.67 10.40 -2.25
C THR A 128 -3.81 8.96 -1.80
N VAL A 129 -5.00 8.57 -1.35
CA VAL A 129 -5.41 7.19 -1.17
C VAL A 129 -6.45 6.83 -2.24
N THR A 130 -6.41 5.59 -2.74
CA THR A 130 -7.35 5.10 -3.75
C THR A 130 -7.87 3.72 -3.39
N GLY A 131 -9.12 3.43 -3.74
CA GLY A 131 -9.70 2.11 -3.54
C GLY A 131 -11.16 2.02 -3.95
N TRP A 132 -11.71 0.82 -3.83
CA TRP A 132 -13.12 0.51 -4.11
C TRP A 132 -13.92 0.24 -2.83
N GLY A 133 -13.37 0.61 -1.69
CA GLY A 133 -14.01 0.45 -0.39
C GLY A 133 -15.32 1.22 -0.27
N ASN A 134 -15.92 1.08 0.90
CA ASN A 134 -17.17 1.71 1.21
C ASN A 134 -17.02 3.23 1.20
N THR A 135 -17.90 3.92 0.48
CA THR A 135 -17.93 5.40 0.47
C THR A 135 -18.48 6.01 1.76
N GLN A 136 -19.04 5.18 2.63
CA GLN A 136 -19.56 5.50 3.96
C GLN A 136 -19.36 4.29 4.89
N TYR A 137 -19.17 4.48 6.20
CA TYR A 137 -18.86 3.37 7.13
C TYR A 137 -19.85 2.17 7.06
N TYR A 138 -21.15 2.45 6.95
CA TYR A 138 -22.20 1.42 6.74
C TYR A 138 -22.73 1.37 5.30
N GLY A 139 -21.91 1.83 4.36
CA GLY A 139 -22.26 1.90 2.93
C GLY A 139 -21.94 0.62 2.17
N HIS A 140 -22.02 0.73 0.85
CA HIS A 140 -21.59 -0.30 -0.08
C HIS A 140 -20.26 0.10 -0.72
N GLN A 141 -19.50 -0.92 -1.15
CA GLN A 141 -18.32 -0.73 -1.97
C GLN A 141 -18.66 0.04 -3.24
N SER A 142 -17.73 0.88 -3.68
CA SER A 142 -17.88 1.63 -4.92
C SER A 142 -17.65 0.72 -6.13
N GLU A 143 -18.49 0.83 -7.15
CA GLU A 143 -18.24 0.17 -8.44
C GLU A 143 -17.00 0.76 -9.12
N ASP A 144 -16.87 2.09 -9.08
CA ASP A 144 -15.77 2.83 -9.68
C ASP A 144 -14.71 3.18 -8.62
N LEU A 145 -13.43 3.09 -8.99
CA LEU A 145 -12.31 3.43 -8.12
C LEU A 145 -12.46 4.87 -7.65
N GLN A 146 -12.36 5.07 -6.35
CA GLN A 146 -12.38 6.39 -5.72
C GLN A 146 -10.96 6.85 -5.41
N GLU A 147 -10.78 8.16 -5.30
CA GLU A 147 -9.56 8.78 -4.81
C GLU A 147 -9.89 9.83 -3.74
N ALA A 148 -9.03 9.94 -2.74
CA ALA A 148 -9.16 10.91 -1.67
C ALA A 148 -7.80 11.49 -1.30
N SER A 149 -7.76 12.81 -1.11
CA SER A 149 -6.56 13.53 -0.70
C SER A 149 -6.60 13.82 0.80
N VAL A 150 -5.62 13.33 1.55
CA VAL A 150 -5.56 13.48 3.01
C VAL A 150 -4.14 13.87 3.47
N PRO A 151 -3.99 14.74 4.49
CA PRO A 151 -2.69 15.14 5.00
C PRO A 151 -2.12 14.09 5.96
N ILE A 152 -0.80 13.92 5.93
CA ILE A 152 -0.06 13.14 6.94
C ILE A 152 -0.17 13.84 8.30
N ILE A 153 -0.48 13.08 9.35
CA ILE A 153 -0.56 13.56 10.73
C ILE A 153 0.68 13.08 11.49
N SER A 154 1.30 14.00 12.23
CA SER A 154 2.45 13.69 13.08
C SER A 154 2.13 12.60 14.10
N THR A 155 3.11 11.74 14.40
CA THR A 155 2.96 10.67 15.38
C THR A 155 2.60 11.21 16.77
N SER A 156 3.08 12.40 17.16
CA SER A 156 2.76 13.00 18.46
C SER A 156 1.28 13.38 18.58
N ILE A 157 0.69 13.96 17.53
CA ILE A 157 -0.75 14.25 17.49
C ILE A 157 -1.53 12.93 17.49
N CYS A 158 -1.17 12.01 16.62
CA CYS A 158 -1.94 10.79 16.45
C CYS A 158 -1.92 9.87 17.69
N ASN A 159 -0.84 9.91 18.48
CA ASN A 159 -0.75 9.22 19.77
C ASN A 159 -1.29 10.03 20.95
N GLY A 160 -1.81 11.24 20.71
CA GLY A 160 -2.49 12.04 21.72
C GLY A 160 -3.73 11.35 22.28
N PRO A 161 -4.19 11.75 23.48
CA PRO A 161 -5.31 11.12 24.18
C PRO A 161 -6.64 11.21 23.43
N ASP A 162 -6.84 12.27 22.64
CA ASP A 162 -8.07 12.47 21.85
C ASP A 162 -8.10 11.62 20.56
N TYR A 163 -6.94 11.08 20.16
CA TYR A 163 -6.74 10.29 18.96
C TYR A 163 -6.64 8.80 19.32
N TYR A 164 -5.45 8.20 19.20
CA TYR A 164 -5.24 6.78 19.39
C TYR A 164 -4.51 6.42 20.69
N SER A 165 -4.21 7.38 21.57
CA SER A 165 -3.72 7.09 22.94
C SER A 165 -2.55 6.08 22.96
N SER A 166 -1.46 6.39 22.25
CA SER A 166 -0.25 5.55 22.14
C SER A 166 -0.40 4.19 21.42
N GLN A 167 -1.49 3.98 20.68
CA GLN A 167 -1.64 2.77 19.86
C GLN A 167 -0.80 2.80 18.57
N ILE A 168 -0.42 3.97 18.04
CA ILE A 168 0.36 4.08 16.80
C ILE A 168 1.81 3.70 17.06
N LYS A 169 2.25 2.58 16.46
CA LYS A 169 3.59 2.00 16.63
C LYS A 169 4.59 2.55 15.60
N PRO A 170 5.93 2.38 15.80
CA PRO A 170 6.95 3.03 14.97
C PRO A 170 6.89 2.75 13.45
N ARG A 171 6.30 1.63 13.04
CA ARG A 171 6.13 1.22 11.63
C ARG A 171 4.77 1.59 11.04
N MET A 172 4.02 2.45 11.73
CA MET A 172 2.73 2.99 11.33
C MET A 172 2.79 4.52 11.25
N PHE A 173 1.85 5.11 10.53
CA PHE A 173 1.59 6.56 10.58
C PHE A 173 0.11 6.82 10.33
N CYS A 174 -0.33 8.05 10.58
CA CYS A 174 -1.72 8.45 10.38
C CYS A 174 -1.84 9.46 9.26
N ALA A 175 -2.97 9.45 8.56
CA ALA A 175 -3.32 10.49 7.62
C ALA A 175 -4.84 10.75 7.65
N GLY A 176 -5.24 12.00 7.54
CA GLY A 176 -6.64 12.40 7.63
C GLY A 176 -6.81 13.82 8.15
N PHE A 177 -8.05 14.29 8.15
CA PHE A 177 -8.38 15.60 8.72
C PHE A 177 -8.81 15.44 10.19
N PRO A 178 -8.42 16.36 11.10
CA PRO A 178 -8.88 16.33 12.49
C PRO A 178 -10.41 16.31 12.62
N GLY A 179 -11.12 17.00 11.73
CA GLY A 179 -12.58 17.02 11.69
C GLY A 179 -13.22 15.76 11.07
N GLY A 180 -12.44 14.81 10.58
CA GLY A 180 -12.93 13.66 9.82
C GLY A 180 -13.38 14.04 8.41
N GLY A 181 -14.43 13.38 7.91
CA GLY A 181 -15.06 13.65 6.62
C GLY A 181 -14.44 12.91 5.43
N ILE A 182 -13.11 12.91 5.30
CA ILE A 182 -12.39 12.23 4.21
C ILE A 182 -11.42 11.22 4.82
N ASP A 183 -11.54 9.95 4.43
CA ASP A 183 -10.77 8.83 4.97
C ASP A 183 -10.83 7.62 4.03
N ALA A 184 -9.92 6.66 4.22
CA ALA A 184 -10.07 5.31 3.68
C ALA A 184 -11.07 4.52 4.53
N CYS A 185 -11.71 3.49 3.96
CA CYS A 185 -12.75 2.74 4.65
C CYS A 185 -12.67 1.22 4.40
N GLN A 186 -13.66 0.47 4.90
CA GLN A 186 -13.72 -0.98 4.69
C GLN A 186 -13.72 -1.30 3.19
N GLY A 187 -12.87 -2.21 2.76
CA GLY A 187 -12.61 -2.55 1.36
C GLY A 187 -11.47 -1.77 0.70
N ASP A 188 -10.91 -0.74 1.36
CA ASP A 188 -9.71 -0.02 0.87
C ASP A 188 -8.41 -0.58 1.46
N SER A 189 -8.48 -1.49 2.44
CA SER A 189 -7.31 -2.06 3.08
C SER A 189 -6.42 -2.78 2.06
N GLY A 190 -5.11 -2.57 2.15
CA GLY A 190 -4.18 -3.00 1.10
C GLY A 190 -3.99 -2.02 -0.04
N GLY A 191 -4.90 -1.05 -0.15
CA GLY A 191 -4.83 0.05 -1.09
C GLY A 191 -3.63 0.96 -0.82
N PRO A 192 -3.19 1.70 -1.86
CA PRO A 192 -1.99 2.50 -1.79
C PRO A 192 -2.27 3.86 -1.14
N PHE A 193 -1.33 4.32 -0.30
CA PHE A 193 -1.20 5.73 0.09
C PHE A 193 0.00 6.32 -0.65
N MET A 194 -0.29 7.19 -1.61
CA MET A 194 0.64 7.63 -2.62
C MET A 194 0.96 9.11 -2.46
N CYS A 195 2.24 9.44 -2.37
CA CYS A 195 2.69 10.82 -2.31
C CYS A 195 3.47 11.18 -3.57
N GLU A 196 3.17 12.34 -4.14
CA GLU A 196 3.95 12.91 -5.24
C GLU A 196 5.20 13.62 -4.71
N ASP A 197 6.36 13.44 -5.34
CA ASP A 197 7.55 14.25 -5.10
C ASP A 197 8.38 14.48 -6.37
N SER A 198 9.32 15.42 -6.28
CA SER A 198 10.27 15.78 -7.33
C SER A 198 11.72 15.49 -6.94
N ILE A 199 11.97 14.56 -6.00
CA ILE A 199 13.32 14.26 -5.49
C ILE A 199 14.24 13.74 -6.61
N SER A 200 13.66 13.07 -7.61
CA SER A 200 14.35 12.58 -8.80
C SER A 200 14.42 13.59 -9.96
N GLN A 201 14.24 14.89 -9.70
CA GLN A 201 14.18 15.96 -10.72
C GLN A 201 13.01 15.86 -11.71
N VAL A 202 12.21 14.80 -11.61
CA VAL A 202 10.95 14.58 -12.30
C VAL A 202 9.90 14.22 -11.26
N ILE A 203 8.66 14.62 -11.54
CA ILE A 203 7.50 14.27 -10.73
C ILE A 203 7.32 12.75 -10.73
N ARG A 204 7.26 12.14 -9.55
CA ARG A 204 7.00 10.72 -9.35
C ARG A 204 6.02 10.50 -8.21
N TRP A 205 5.14 9.53 -8.40
CA TRP A 205 4.29 8.97 -7.35
C TRP A 205 5.04 7.87 -6.60
N ARG A 206 4.99 7.92 -5.26
CA ARG A 206 5.61 6.92 -4.41
C ARG A 206 4.62 6.30 -3.45
N LEU A 207 4.72 4.99 -3.26
CA LEU A 207 3.95 4.24 -2.29
C LEU A 207 4.48 4.50 -0.87
N CYS A 208 4.00 5.55 -0.23
CA CYS A 208 4.47 5.97 1.10
C CYS A 208 3.80 5.18 2.23
N GLY A 209 2.59 4.69 2.00
CA GLY A 209 1.88 3.86 2.96
C GLY A 209 0.97 2.83 2.29
N ILE A 210 0.45 1.94 3.12
CA ILE A 210 -0.57 0.95 2.74
C ILE A 210 -1.71 1.07 3.76
N VAL A 211 -2.96 1.15 3.29
CA VAL A 211 -4.15 1.30 4.16
C VAL A 211 -4.24 0.11 5.11
N SER A 212 -4.15 0.36 6.42
CA SER A 212 -4.05 -0.73 7.42
C SER A 212 -5.31 -0.83 8.28
N TRP A 213 -5.59 0.18 9.11
CA TRP A 213 -6.72 0.14 10.03
C TRP A 213 -7.19 1.55 10.41
N GLY A 214 -8.33 1.63 11.09
CA GLY A 214 -8.90 2.86 11.61
C GLY A 214 -10.00 2.56 12.62
N THR A 215 -10.52 3.60 13.29
CA THR A 215 -11.71 3.45 14.16
C THR A 215 -12.87 4.12 13.47
N GLY A 216 -13.82 3.32 12.97
CA GLY A 216 -14.83 3.84 12.05
C GLY A 216 -14.20 4.23 10.70
N CYS A 217 -14.90 5.08 9.95
CA CYS A 217 -14.34 5.78 8.79
C CYS A 217 -14.73 7.25 8.87
N ALA A 218 -13.80 8.14 8.53
CA ALA A 218 -14.05 9.58 8.42
C ALA A 218 -14.60 10.22 9.71
N LEU A 219 -14.29 9.64 10.88
CA LEU A 219 -14.67 10.18 12.17
C LEU A 219 -13.66 11.23 12.65
N ALA A 220 -14.17 12.25 13.34
CA ALA A 220 -13.32 13.27 13.94
C ALA A 220 -12.32 12.64 14.92
N ASN A 221 -11.06 13.10 14.85
CA ASN A 221 -9.92 12.60 15.64
C ASN A 221 -9.66 11.08 15.51
N LYS A 222 -10.19 10.40 14.48
CA LYS A 222 -9.91 8.98 14.18
C LYS A 222 -9.44 8.84 12.72
N PRO A 223 -8.26 9.40 12.38
CA PRO A 223 -7.72 9.34 11.02
C PRO A 223 -7.33 7.92 10.64
N GLY A 224 -7.35 7.58 9.35
CA GLY A 224 -6.81 6.32 8.86
C GLY A 224 -5.36 6.09 9.29
N VAL A 225 -5.05 4.83 9.61
CA VAL A 225 -3.72 4.36 9.98
C VAL A 225 -3.15 3.51 8.86
N TYR A 226 -1.91 3.80 8.51
CA TYR A 226 -1.22 3.24 7.37
C TYR A 226 0.08 2.56 7.79
N THR A 227 0.40 1.44 7.16
CA THR A 227 1.72 0.81 7.27
C THR A 227 2.76 1.70 6.60
N LYS A 228 3.84 2.02 7.32
CA LYS A 228 4.89 2.92 6.85
C LYS A 228 5.87 2.19 5.94
N VAL A 229 5.68 2.26 4.62
CA VAL A 229 6.41 1.46 3.62
C VAL A 229 7.93 1.63 3.70
N ASN A 230 8.40 2.86 3.98
CA ASN A 230 9.83 3.11 4.09
C ASN A 230 10.53 2.31 5.21
N ALA A 231 9.78 1.86 6.23
CA ALA A 231 10.29 1.03 7.33
C ALA A 231 10.46 -0.45 6.92
N PHE A 232 9.95 -0.85 5.75
CA PHE A 232 9.97 -2.22 5.24
C PHE A 232 10.86 -2.40 4.01
N HIS A 233 11.66 -1.40 3.61
CA HIS A 233 12.58 -1.53 2.46
C HIS A 233 13.39 -2.82 2.49
N GLY A 234 14.07 -3.10 3.60
CA GLY A 234 14.89 -4.30 3.73
C GLY A 234 14.08 -5.60 3.58
N TRP A 235 12.87 -5.64 4.14
CA TRP A 235 11.98 -6.80 4.03
C TRP A 235 11.45 -6.97 2.60
N ILE A 236 11.01 -5.90 1.94
CA ILE A 236 10.54 -5.91 0.54
C ILE A 236 11.67 -6.39 -0.36
N HIS A 237 12.86 -5.78 -0.28
CA HIS A 237 14.01 -6.16 -1.12
C HIS A 237 14.49 -7.59 -0.86
N HIS A 238 14.43 -8.08 0.37
CA HIS A 238 14.79 -9.46 0.67
C HIS A 238 13.78 -10.46 0.10
N THR A 239 12.49 -10.11 0.12
CA THR A 239 11.40 -10.98 -0.32
C THR A 239 11.26 -11.04 -1.84
N MET A 240 11.66 -9.99 -2.55
CA MET A 240 11.62 -9.92 -4.02
C MET A 240 12.81 -10.63 -4.71
N LYS A 241 13.80 -11.10 -3.95
CA LYS A 241 14.88 -11.96 -4.47
C LYS A 241 14.41 -13.40 -4.48
#